data_AF-A0A1H2YJN1-F1
#
_entry.id   AF-A0A1H2YJN1-F1
#
_cell.length_a   1.000
_cell.length_b   1.000
_cell.length_c   1.000
_cell.angle_alpha   90.00
_cell.angle_beta   90.00
_cell.angle_gamma   90.00
#
_symmetry.space_group_name_H-M   'P 1'
#
loop_
_entity.id
_entity.type
_entity.pdbx_description
1 polymer ?
#
loop_
_entity_poly.entity_id
_entity_poly.type
_entity_poly.pdbx_seq_one_letter_code
_entity_poly.pdbx_strand_id
1 'polypeptide(L)' 'MYDEKDENGKRIHTVQQIADEFGVTRPTIYRRLAKATPSSPGQTS' A
#
# COMPACT_ATOMS: atom_id res chain seq x y z
N MET A 1 -4.59 3.65 -8.55
CA MET A 1 -3.28 3.22 -8.04
C MET A 1 -3.42 1.76 -7.62
N TYR A 2 -3.01 0.87 -8.53
CA TYR A 2 -3.11 -0.60 -8.54
C TYR A 2 -4.32 -1.22 -7.84
N ASP A 3 -5.51 -0.99 -8.42
CA ASP A 3 -6.73 -1.78 -8.15
C ASP A 3 -6.92 -2.84 -9.25
N GLU A 4 -5.84 -3.31 -9.86
CA GLU A 4 -5.92 -4.49 -10.71
C GLU A 4 -6.31 -5.66 -9.83
N LYS A 5 -7.51 -6.17 -10.12
CA LYS A 5 -8.11 -7.32 -9.48
C LYS A 5 -8.10 -8.45 -10.49
N ASP A 6 -7.81 -9.66 -10.04
CA ASP A 6 -7.95 -10.83 -10.88
C ASP A 6 -9.44 -11.05 -11.20
N GLU A 7 -9.69 -12.04 -12.05
CA GLU A 7 -11.03 -12.52 -12.42
C GLU A 7 -11.95 -12.84 -11.22
N ASN A 8 -11.41 -13.06 -10.02
CA ASN A 8 -12.15 -13.26 -8.76
C ASN A 8 -12.29 -12.00 -7.88
N GLY A 9 -11.83 -10.84 -8.35
CA GLY A 9 -11.92 -9.58 -7.60
C GLY A 9 -10.84 -9.38 -6.52
N LYS A 10 -9.84 -10.27 -6.41
CA LYS A 10 -8.74 -10.16 -5.46
C LYS A 10 -7.62 -9.35 -6.09
N ARG A 11 -6.98 -8.48 -5.30
CA ARG A 11 -5.83 -7.69 -5.77
C ARG A 11 -4.74 -8.61 -6.30
N ILE A 12 -4.33 -8.41 -7.56
CA ILE A 12 -3.38 -9.27 -8.27
C ILE A 12 -2.00 -9.22 -7.58
N HIS A 13 -1.67 -8.06 -6.98
CA HIS A 13 -0.40 -7.86 -6.29
C HIS A 13 -0.57 -7.85 -4.78
N THR A 14 0.10 -8.81 -4.14
CA THR A 14 0.33 -8.82 -2.71
C THR A 14 1.38 -7.78 -2.33
N VAL A 15 1.34 -7.30 -1.08
CA VAL A 15 2.38 -6.40 -0.53
C VAL A 15 3.78 -7.03 -0.62
N GLN A 16 3.87 -8.36 -0.55
CA GLN A 16 5.12 -9.08 -0.70
C GLN A 16 5.69 -8.94 -2.11
N GLN A 17 4.89 -9.20 -3.15
CA GLN A 17 5.32 -9.05 -4.56
C GLN A 17 5.79 -7.63 -4.87
N ILE A 18 5.07 -6.63 -4.36
CA ILE A 18 5.47 -5.23 -4.51
C ILE A 18 6.83 -4.99 -3.83
N ALA A 19 7.01 -5.51 -2.62
CA ALA A 19 8.29 -5.36 -1.91
C ALA A 19 9.44 -6.02 -2.68
N ASP A 20 9.22 -7.22 -3.23
CA ASP A 20 10.19 -7.96 -4.02
C ASP A 20 10.56 -7.22 -5.32
N GLU A 21 9.59 -6.62 -6.02
CA GLU A 21 9.82 -5.83 -7.24
C GLU A 21 10.72 -4.61 -6.98
N PHE A 22 10.53 -3.95 -5.84
CA PHE A 22 11.36 -2.80 -5.45
C PHE A 22 12.65 -3.18 -4.71
N GLY A 23 12.91 -4.47 -4.47
CA GLY A 23 14.05 -4.93 -3.68
C GLY A 23 14.03 -4.44 -2.23
N VAL A 24 12.84 -4.20 -1.69
CA VAL A 24 12.64 -3.70 -0.32
C VAL A 24 11.89 -4.73 0.53
N THR A 25 11.76 -4.43 1.82
CA THR A 25 11.02 -5.25 2.77
C THR A 25 9.58 -4.74 2.95
N ARG A 26 8.63 -5.62 3.31
CA ARG A 26 7.24 -5.25 3.63
C ARG A 26 7.12 -4.07 4.62
N PRO A 27 7.90 -3.98 5.71
CA PRO A 27 7.87 -2.83 6.61
C PRO A 27 8.21 -1.50 5.94
N THR A 28 9.04 -1.51 4.90
CA THR A 28 9.39 -0.31 4.13
C THR A 28 8.20 0.22 3.35
N ILE A 29 7.41 -0.66 2.76
CA ILE A 29 6.15 -0.29 2.12
C ILE A 29 5.18 0.34 3.14
N TYR A 30 4.95 -0.32 4.28
CA TYR A 30 4.04 0.23 5.31
C TYR A 30 4.52 1.57 5.89
N ARG A 31 5.83 1.72 6.14
CA ARG A 31 6.41 3.00 6.59
C ARG A 31 6.19 4.11 5.55
N ARG A 32 6.31 3.79 4.25
CA ARG A 32 6.09 4.77 3.19
C ARG A 32 4.62 5.16 3.08
N LEU A 33 3.70 4.20 3.19
CA LEU A 33 2.26 4.45 3.18
C LEU A 33 1.83 5.30 4.38
N ALA A 34 2.34 5.01 5.58
CA ALA A 34 2.06 5.79 6.80
C ALA A 34 2.55 7.24 6.70
N LYS A 35 3.65 7.49 5.99
CA LYS A 35 4.14 8.86 5.70
C LYS A 35 3.38 9.53 4.55
N ALA A 36 2.78 8.75 3.65
CA ALA A 36 2.09 9.24 2.46
C ALA A 36 0.61 9.53 2.71
N THR A 37 0.01 8.97 3.77
CA THR A 37 -1.26 9.47 4.29
C THR A 37 -1.02 10.86 4.87
N PRO A 38 -1.46 11.96 4.22
CA PRO A 38 -1.58 13.22 4.95
C PRO A 38 -2.54 12.91 6.09
N SER A 39 -2.06 13.04 7.32
CA SER A 39 -2.94 13.13 8.48
C SER A 39 -3.92 14.25 8.18
N SER A 40 -5.15 13.92 7.76
CA SER A 40 -6.20 14.92 7.58
C SER A 40 -6.27 15.74 8.86
N PRO A 41 -5.93 17.05 8.85
CA PRO A 41 -6.18 17.90 10.00
C PRO A 41 -7.68 18.21 9.97
N GLY A 42 -8.49 17.29 10.50
CA GLY A 42 -9.95 17.37 10.37
C GLY A 42 -10.74 16.53 11.36
N GLN A 43 -10.14 16.18 12.50
CA GLN A 43 -10.90 15.72 13.68
C GLN A 43 -10.73 16.78 14.78
N THR A 44 -11.45 17.89 14.64
CA THR A 44 -11.73 18.82 15.74
C THR A 44 -13.14 18.55 16.24
N SER A 45 -13.29 18.64 17.57
CA SER A 45 -14.44 18.37 18.43
C SER A 45 -15.82 18.79 17.93
#